data_AF-A0A480BW56-F1
#
_entry.id   AF-A0A480BW56-F1
#
_cell.length_a   1.000
_cell.length_b   1.000
_cell.length_c   1.000
_cell.angle_alpha   90.00
_cell.angle_beta   90.00
_cell.angle_gamma   90.00
#
_symmetry.space_group_name_H-M   'P 1'
#
loop_
_entity.id
_entity.type
_entity.pdbx_description
1 polymer ?
#
loop_
_entity_poly.entity_id
_entity_poly.type
_entity_poly.pdbx_seq_one_letter_code
_entity_poly.pdbx_strand_id
1 'polypeptide(L)'
;MDLQTVDSLNTEQLRQAVRSLAQQVQFKQTLIDKLTHENAVLKRLKFAASSEAYNAEQKSLLEETLDADLAAVAAEIEALQPSKPAGQKQQPKREKLPAHLPRREIHH
;
A
#
# COMPACT_ATOMS: atom_id res chain seq x y z
N MET A 1 -10.07 -21.83 6.19
CA MET A 1 -10.60 -22.42 7.43
C MET A 1 -11.79 -21.59 7.81
N ASP A 2 -12.98 -22.17 7.74
CA ASP A 2 -14.21 -21.50 8.17
C ASP A 2 -14.13 -21.31 9.69
N LEU A 3 -14.46 -20.14 10.23
CA LEU A 3 -14.34 -19.89 11.68
C LEU A 3 -15.27 -20.81 12.49
N GLN A 4 -16.31 -21.35 11.85
CA GLN A 4 -17.32 -22.22 12.45
C GLN A 4 -16.80 -23.64 12.75
N THR A 5 -15.67 -24.08 12.19
CA THR A 5 -15.12 -25.41 12.45
C THR A 5 -14.10 -25.44 13.59
N VAL A 6 -13.66 -24.28 14.09
CA VAL A 6 -12.62 -24.17 15.13
C VAL A 6 -13.07 -24.77 16.45
N ASP A 7 -14.35 -24.64 16.79
CA ASP A 7 -14.93 -25.15 18.05
C ASP A 7 -14.99 -26.68 18.11
N SER A 8 -14.88 -27.37 16.97
CA SER A 8 -14.87 -28.83 16.87
C SER A 8 -13.48 -29.47 16.88
N LEU A 9 -12.40 -28.68 16.86
CA LEU A 9 -11.04 -29.18 16.74
C LEU A 9 -10.46 -29.60 18.10
N ASN A 10 -9.72 -30.70 18.13
CA ASN A 10 -8.94 -31.07 19.31
C ASN A 10 -7.69 -30.19 19.47
N THR A 11 -7.03 -30.26 20.62
CA THR A 11 -5.89 -29.39 20.95
C THR A 11 -4.73 -29.48 19.96
N GLU A 12 -4.47 -30.66 19.38
CA GLU A 12 -3.35 -30.83 18.45
C GLU A 12 -3.70 -30.31 17.06
N GLN A 13 -4.93 -30.55 16.60
CA GLN A 13 -5.47 -29.96 15.39
C GLN A 13 -5.49 -28.42 15.48
N LEU A 14 -5.83 -27.87 16.65
CA LEU A 14 -5.82 -26.43 16.89
C LEU A 14 -4.39 -25.86 16.81
N ARG A 15 -3.40 -26.51 17.44
CA ARG A 15 -1.98 -26.10 17.34
C ARG A 15 -1.48 -26.12 15.90
N GLN A 16 -1.85 -27.16 15.15
CA GLN A 16 -1.46 -27.29 13.74
C GLN A 16 -2.13 -26.21 12.87
N ALA A 17 -3.41 -25.92 13.10
CA ALA A 17 -4.13 -24.84 12.42
C ALA A 17 -3.52 -23.47 12.72
N VAL A 18 -3.18 -23.17 13.98
CA VAL A 18 -2.52 -21.92 14.39
C VAL A 18 -1.15 -21.77 13.74
N ARG A 19 -0.33 -22.83 13.72
CA ARG A 19 0.98 -22.81 13.04
C ARG A 19 0.85 -22.53 11.54
N SER A 20 -0.10 -23.21 10.87
CA SER A 20 -0.36 -22.99 9.46
C SER A 20 -0.82 -21.56 9.18
N LEU A 21 -1.73 -21.03 10.00
CA LEU A 21 -2.22 -19.66 9.84
C LEU A 21 -1.10 -18.64 10.09
N ALA A 22 -0.26 -18.83 11.11
CA ALA A 22 0.88 -17.95 11.38
C ALA A 22 1.86 -17.90 10.20
N GLN A 23 2.14 -19.05 9.57
CA GLN A 23 2.96 -19.11 8.35
C GLN A 23 2.29 -18.39 7.18
N GLN A 24 0.99 -18.58 6.97
CA GLN A 24 0.23 -17.90 5.91
C GLN A 24 0.20 -16.38 6.11
N VAL A 25 0.03 -15.91 7.35
CA VAL A 25 0.05 -14.48 7.70
C VAL A 25 1.43 -13.90 7.43
N GLN A 26 2.51 -14.56 7.86
CA GLN A 26 3.88 -14.11 7.58
C GLN A 26 4.18 -14.03 6.08
N PHE A 27 3.76 -15.04 5.32
CA PHE A 27 3.92 -15.05 3.87
C PHE A 27 3.17 -13.88 3.20
N LYS A 28 1.89 -13.70 3.56
CA LYS A 28 1.08 -12.60 3.01
C LYS A 28 1.64 -11.23 3.40
N GLN A 29 2.11 -11.06 4.63
CA GLN A 29 2.72 -9.80 5.07
C GLN A 29 3.98 -9.48 4.26
N THR A 30 4.87 -10.47 4.08
CA THR A 30 6.08 -10.30 3.26
C THR A 30 5.74 -9.92 1.82
N LEU A 31 4.70 -10.53 1.24
CA LEU A 31 4.24 -10.21 -0.11
C LEU A 31 3.65 -8.80 -0.20
N ILE A 32 2.85 -8.38 0.78
CA ILE A 32 2.32 -7.01 0.88
C ILE A 32 3.46 -6.00 0.98
N ASP A 33 4.47 -6.26 1.81
CA ASP A 33 5.62 -5.36 1.99
C ASP A 33 6.41 -5.22 0.69
N LYS A 34 6.63 -6.34 -0.03
CA LYS A 34 7.26 -6.35 -1.36
C LYS A 34 6.49 -5.48 -2.36
N LEU A 35 5.19 -5.75 -2.53
CA LEU A 35 4.36 -5.02 -3.49
C LEU A 35 4.24 -3.53 -3.13
N THR A 36 4.21 -3.21 -1.84
CA THR A 36 4.19 -1.81 -1.36
C THR A 36 5.48 -1.08 -1.74
N HIS A 37 6.62 -1.74 -1.59
CA HIS A 37 7.91 -1.19 -2.00
C HIS A 37 7.97 -0.99 -3.53
N GLU A 38 7.56 -1.99 -4.32
CA GLU A 38 7.50 -1.88 -5.79
C GLU A 38 6.61 -0.73 -6.24
N ASN A 39 5.43 -0.57 -5.64
CA ASN A 39 4.52 0.54 -5.92
C ASN A 39 5.16 1.91 -5.62
N ALA A 40 5.90 2.03 -4.52
CA ALA A 40 6.61 3.25 -4.15
C ALA A 40 7.74 3.59 -5.14
N VAL A 41 8.50 2.58 -5.59
CA VAL A 41 9.54 2.74 -6.61
C VAL A 41 8.96 3.20 -7.93
N LEU A 42 7.90 2.54 -8.43
CA LEU A 42 7.23 2.92 -9.68
C LEU A 42 6.68 4.35 -9.62
N LYS A 43 6.03 4.74 -8.51
CA LYS A 43 5.59 6.12 -8.31
C LYS A 43 6.75 7.11 -8.40
N ARG A 44 7.87 6.83 -7.72
CA ARG A 44 9.06 7.68 -7.77
C ARG A 44 9.62 7.79 -9.19
N LEU A 45 9.67 6.70 -9.94
CA LEU A 45 10.12 6.70 -11.34
C LEU A 45 9.19 7.53 -12.22
N LYS A 46 7.87 7.42 -12.05
CA LYS A 46 6.89 8.24 -12.77
C LYS A 46 7.09 9.72 -12.51
N PHE A 47 7.34 10.11 -11.25
CA PHE A 47 7.67 11.50 -10.92
C PHE A 47 9.02 11.92 -11.51
N ALA A 48 10.05 11.09 -11.45
CA ALA A 48 11.37 11.41 -12.02
C ALA A 48 11.30 11.61 -13.54
N ALA A 49 10.58 10.74 -14.26
CA ALA A 49 10.36 10.87 -15.70
C ALA A 49 9.69 12.20 -16.08
N SER A 50 8.88 12.79 -15.18
CA SER A 50 8.29 14.11 -15.41
C SER A 50 9.31 15.26 -15.34
N SER A 51 10.45 15.07 -14.67
CA SER A 51 11.54 16.06 -14.52
C SER A 51 12.69 15.91 -15.53
N GLU A 52 12.71 14.83 -16.31
CA GLU A 52 13.73 14.55 -17.33
C GLU A 52 13.38 15.19 -18.68
N ALA A 53 14.41 15.55 -19.45
CA ALA A 53 14.27 16.14 -20.78
C ALA A 53 14.07 15.05 -21.87
N TYR A 54 12.98 14.30 -21.77
CA TYR A 54 12.58 13.34 -22.80
C TYR A 54 11.83 14.00 -23.95
N ASN A 55 11.94 13.42 -25.15
CA ASN A 55 11.03 13.78 -26.23
C ASN A 55 9.61 13.23 -25.93
N ALA A 56 8.60 13.76 -26.63
CA ALA A 56 7.20 13.46 -26.32
C ALA A 56 6.85 11.98 -26.44
N GLU A 57 7.40 11.29 -27.45
CA GLU A 57 7.15 9.85 -27.68
C GLU A 57 7.78 8.99 -26.59
N GLN A 58 9.03 9.27 -26.22
CA GLN A 58 9.74 8.58 -25.14
C GLN A 58 9.02 8.74 -23.80
N LYS A 59 8.56 9.96 -23.49
CA LYS A 59 7.82 10.24 -22.27
C LYS A 59 6.49 9.49 -22.24
N SER A 60 5.74 9.51 -23.35
CA SER A 60 4.47 8.80 -23.46
C SER A 60 4.63 7.29 -23.26
N LEU A 61 5.63 6.67 -23.91
CA LEU A 61 5.90 5.25 -23.80
C LEU A 61 6.27 4.84 -22.35
N LEU A 62 7.09 5.65 -21.69
CA LEU A 62 7.47 5.43 -20.29
C LEU A 62 6.28 5.59 -19.34
N GLU A 63 5.47 6.64 -19.51
CA GLU A 63 4.29 6.87 -18.67
C GLU A 63 3.25 5.74 -18.82
N GLU A 64 2.98 5.29 -20.05
CA GLU A 64 2.06 4.17 -20.31
C GLU A 64 2.53 2.88 -19.65
N THR A 65 3.83 2.56 -19.77
CA THR A 65 4.42 1.36 -19.15
C THR A 65 4.34 1.42 -17.62
N LEU A 66 4.70 2.57 -17.04
CA LEU A 66 4.63 2.77 -15.59
C LEU A 66 3.19 2.71 -15.06
N ASP A 67 2.22 3.20 -15.83
CA ASP A 67 0.81 3.14 -15.45
C ASP A 67 0.24 1.72 -15.51
N ALA A 68 0.64 0.93 -16.51
CA ALA A 68 0.29 -0.48 -16.58
C ALA A 68 0.85 -1.25 -15.36
N ASP A 69 2.14 -1.06 -15.04
CA ASP A 69 2.78 -1.74 -13.91
C ASP A 69 2.18 -1.30 -12.57
N LEU A 70 1.91 0.00 -12.40
CA LEU A 70 1.25 0.51 -11.20
C LEU A 70 -0.14 -0.08 -11.00
N ALA A 71 -0.91 -0.23 -12.08
CA ALA A 71 -2.24 -0.83 -12.03
C ALA A 71 -2.17 -2.32 -11.65
N ALA A 72 -1.23 -3.07 -12.22
CA ALA A 72 -1.04 -4.48 -11.89
C ALA A 72 -0.69 -4.68 -10.41
N VAL A 73 0.30 -3.95 -9.90
CA VAL A 73 0.71 -4.02 -8.48
C VAL A 73 -0.44 -3.61 -7.56
N ALA A 74 -1.20 -2.57 -7.92
CA ALA A 74 -2.36 -2.15 -7.13
C ALA A 74 -3.44 -3.24 -7.04
N ALA A 75 -3.73 -3.92 -8.15
CA ALA A 75 -4.69 -5.02 -8.19
C ALA A 75 -4.23 -6.22 -7.33
N GLU A 76 -2.95 -6.56 -7.35
CA GLU A 76 -2.40 -7.63 -6.51
C GLU A 76 -2.49 -7.29 -5.02
N ILE A 77 -2.18 -6.04 -4.65
CA ILE A 77 -2.33 -5.55 -3.27
C ILE A 77 -3.81 -5.65 -2.85
N GLU A 78 -4.74 -5.21 -3.69
CA GLU A 78 -6.17 -5.26 -3.39
C GLU A 78 -6.67 -6.70 -3.20
N ALA A 79 -6.22 -7.63 -4.04
CA ALA A 79 -6.57 -9.05 -3.94
C ALA A 79 -6.04 -9.72 -2.66
N LEU A 80 -4.91 -9.25 -2.13
CA LEU A 80 -4.28 -9.79 -0.93
C LEU A 80 -4.75 -9.11 0.36
N GLN A 81 -5.29 -7.89 0.28
CA GLN A 81 -5.78 -7.19 1.46
C GLN A 81 -7.02 -7.88 2.03
N PRO A 82 -7.06 -8.15 3.34
CA PRO A 82 -8.29 -8.58 3.98
C PRO A 82 -9.36 -7.49 3.81
N SER A 83 -10.62 -7.89 3.62
CA SER A 83 -11.78 -7.00 3.58
C SER A 83 -11.68 -5.96 4.70
N LYS A 84 -11.35 -4.71 4.34
CA LYS A 84 -11.40 -3.61 5.30
C LYS A 84 -12.88 -3.36 5.59
N PRO A 85 -13.32 -3.39 6.86
CA PRO A 85 -14.62 -2.83 7.19
C PRO A 85 -14.65 -1.40 6.66
N ALA A 86 -15.78 -0.98 6.09
CA ALA A 86 -15.96 0.35 5.53
C ALA A 86 -15.76 1.40 6.64
N GLY A 87 -14.51 1.77 6.89
CA GLY A 87 -14.16 2.89 7.75
C GLY A 87 -14.72 4.14 7.11
N GLN A 88 -15.42 4.95 7.90
CA GLN A 88 -15.94 6.24 7.45
C GLN A 88 -14.79 7.00 6.77
N LYS A 89 -14.95 7.33 5.49
CA LYS A 89 -13.99 8.13 4.73
C LYS A 89 -13.75 9.42 5.50
N GLN A 90 -12.64 9.52 6.22
CA GLN A 90 -12.23 10.77 6.84
C GLN A 90 -11.82 11.69 5.71
N GLN A 91 -12.68 12.67 5.41
CA GLN A 91 -12.28 13.76 4.53
C GLN A 91 -11.09 14.45 5.20
N PRO A 92 -9.94 14.58 4.52
CA PRO A 92 -8.85 15.40 5.01
C PRO A 92 -9.37 16.84 5.09
N LYS A 93 -9.82 17.24 6.27
CA LYS A 93 -10.32 18.58 6.53
C LYS A 93 -9.09 19.41 6.88
N ARG A 94 -8.81 20.42 6.06
CA ARG A 94 -7.80 21.43 6.41
C ARG A 94 -8.30 22.14 7.66
N GLU A 95 -7.64 21.92 8.79
CA GLU A 95 -7.86 22.75 9.97
C GLU A 95 -7.53 24.20 9.61
N LYS A 96 -8.32 25.14 10.15
CA LYS A 96 -8.03 26.56 9.94
C LYS A 96 -6.67 26.87 10.57
N LEU A 97 -5.86 27.64 9.84
CA LEU A 97 -4.57 28.09 10.35
C LEU A 97 -4.79 28.81 11.69
N PRO A 98 -4.03 28.48 12.75
CA PRO A 98 -4.09 29.20 14.02
C PRO A 98 -3.88 30.70 13.80
N ALA A 99 -4.64 31.54 14.50
CA ALA A 99 -4.63 32.99 14.31
C ALA A 99 -3.26 33.64 14.59
N HIS A 100 -2.41 32.97 15.36
CA HIS A 100 -1.06 33.41 15.68
C HIS A 100 -0.09 32.26 15.39
N LEU A 101 0.71 32.43 14.33
CA LEU A 101 1.89 31.61 14.10
C LEU A 101 3.10 32.36 14.65
N PRO A 102 3.99 31.71 15.41
CA PRO A 102 5.22 32.35 15.85
C PRO A 102 6.08 32.68 14.63
N ARG A 103 6.41 33.97 14.44
CA ARG A 103 7.31 34.41 13.38
C ARG A 103 8.75 34.12 13.82
N ARG A 104 9.55 33.54 12.93
CA ARG A 104 11.00 33.41 13.10
C ARG A 104 11.69 34.33 12.11
N GLU A 105 12.50 35.26 12.60
CA GLU A 105 13.35 36.10 11.76
C GLU A 105 14.61 35.32 11.37
N ILE A 106 14.99 35.40 10.10
CA ILE A 106 16.22 34.83 9.56
C ILE A 106 16.95 35.99 8.88
N HIS A 107 18.14 36.32 9.36
CA HIS A 107 19.04 37.27 8.72
C HIS A 107 20.03 36.50 7.84
N HIS A 108 20.30 37.02 6.65
CA HIS A 108 21.28 36.48 5.70
C HIS A 108 22.65 37.13 5.91
#